data_AF-A0A3E2TLE8-F1
#
_entry.id   AF-A0A3E2TLE8-F1
#
_cell.length_a   1.000
_cell.length_b   1.000
_cell.length_c   1.000
_cell.angle_alpha   90.00
_cell.angle_beta   90.00
_cell.angle_gamma   90.00
#
_symmetry.space_group_name_H-M   'P 1'
#
loop_
_entity.id
_entity.type
_entity.pdbx_description
1 polymer ?
#
loop_
_entity_poly.entity_id
_entity_poly.type
_entity_poly.pdbx_seq_one_letter_code
_entity_poly.pdbx_strand_id
1 'polypeptide(L)'
;MDKIKKILKIIATLLAILLVTYLVSAVMSLAVIDPDNPNAGLYILLITQLLIAISTYIIIKIKKKQYGASYIRNKGFLSDSWKMIIIGFGAAGFGNIIIGLLMSLLEDNILVNHSIDIVNAAFDANDILSTIIQTILVVIIAPITEEVLFRGFVFNETNKIFSLKQAIIINGVLFGLYHMNLLQGINTFFLAMVLSIVYYYRRNIYDCIIVHASNNLIAISSVIIPQYLNVIGVILIVSFFIGAYFIYRLVTNNKDNESLY
;
A
#
# COMPACT_ATOMS: atom_id res chain seq x y z
N MET A 1 -20.11 -1.99 23.54
CA MET A 1 -19.99 -2.71 22.24
C MET A 1 -18.59 -3.27 22.14
N ASP A 2 -18.46 -4.59 22.19
CA ASP A 2 -17.21 -5.34 22.29
C ASP A 2 -16.20 -4.95 21.18
N LYS A 3 -14.90 -4.83 21.54
CA LYS A 3 -13.79 -4.53 20.62
C LYS A 3 -13.79 -5.51 19.44
N ILE A 4 -14.13 -6.77 19.69
CA ILE A 4 -14.23 -7.84 18.70
C ILE A 4 -15.26 -7.47 17.61
N LYS A 5 -16.46 -7.04 18.00
CA LYS A 5 -17.50 -6.65 17.02
C LYS A 5 -17.07 -5.49 16.14
N LYS A 6 -16.26 -4.56 16.67
CA LYS A 6 -15.77 -3.40 15.88
C LYS A 6 -14.71 -3.83 14.88
N ILE A 7 -13.72 -4.65 15.28
CA ILE A 7 -12.69 -5.13 14.33
C ILE A 7 -13.29 -6.05 13.27
N LEU A 8 -14.25 -6.91 13.62
CA LEU A 8 -14.95 -7.76 12.66
C LEU A 8 -15.70 -6.94 11.60
N LYS A 9 -16.26 -5.78 11.95
CA LYS A 9 -16.88 -4.88 10.96
C LYS A 9 -15.87 -4.31 9.97
N ILE A 10 -14.66 -3.97 10.44
CA ILE A 10 -13.58 -3.47 9.58
C ILE A 10 -13.15 -4.57 8.62
N ILE A 11 -12.89 -5.77 9.14
CA ILE A 11 -12.51 -6.95 8.35
C ILE A 11 -13.60 -7.29 7.33
N ALA A 12 -14.86 -7.38 7.75
CA ALA A 12 -15.99 -7.66 6.87
C ALA A 12 -16.13 -6.60 5.76
N THR A 13 -15.83 -5.33 6.06
CA THR A 13 -15.82 -4.26 5.04
C THR A 13 -14.73 -4.51 4.00
N LEU A 14 -13.50 -4.83 4.42
CA LEU A 14 -12.40 -5.14 3.50
C LEU A 14 -12.70 -6.38 2.66
N LEU A 15 -13.21 -7.45 3.28
CA LEU A 15 -13.61 -8.67 2.58
C LEU A 15 -14.75 -8.42 1.58
N ALA A 16 -15.70 -7.54 1.90
CA ALA A 16 -16.76 -7.18 0.97
C ALA A 16 -16.22 -6.43 -0.26
N ILE A 17 -15.25 -5.54 -0.08
CA ILE A 17 -14.57 -4.87 -1.21
C ILE A 17 -13.86 -5.91 -2.08
N LEU A 18 -13.05 -6.78 -1.46
CA LEU A 18 -12.33 -7.83 -2.18
C LEU A 18 -13.28 -8.77 -2.92
N LEU A 19 -14.37 -9.19 -2.27
CA LEU A 19 -15.36 -10.06 -2.90
C LEU A 19 -15.98 -9.40 -4.14
N VAL A 20 -16.40 -8.14 -4.03
CA VAL A 20 -16.96 -7.40 -5.17
C VAL A 20 -15.94 -7.26 -6.29
N THR A 21 -14.69 -6.92 -5.97
CA THR A 21 -13.64 -6.75 -7.00
C THR A 21 -13.31 -8.07 -7.69
N TYR A 22 -13.20 -9.18 -6.95
CA TYR A 22 -12.94 -10.50 -7.53
C TYR A 22 -14.12 -10.99 -8.38
N LEU A 23 -15.36 -10.84 -7.91
CA LEU A 23 -16.54 -11.25 -8.67
C LEU A 23 -16.65 -10.48 -9.99
N VAL A 24 -16.49 -9.16 -9.96
CA VAL A 24 -16.54 -8.37 -11.19
C VAL A 24 -15.36 -8.72 -12.10
N SER A 25 -14.15 -8.86 -11.57
CA SER A 25 -12.98 -9.24 -12.37
C SER A 25 -13.15 -10.61 -13.02
N ALA A 26 -13.72 -11.58 -12.32
CA ALA A 26 -14.03 -12.91 -12.87
C ALA A 26 -15.06 -12.82 -14.00
N VAL A 27 -16.13 -12.06 -13.83
CA VAL A 27 -17.14 -11.84 -14.88
C VAL A 27 -16.51 -11.17 -16.10
N MET A 28 -15.71 -10.12 -15.89
CA MET A 28 -15.03 -9.43 -16.99
C MET A 28 -14.08 -10.36 -17.74
N SER A 29 -13.32 -11.19 -17.02
CA SER A 29 -12.38 -12.15 -17.61
C SER A 29 -13.07 -13.27 -18.41
N LEU A 30 -14.28 -13.69 -17.99
CA LEU A 30 -15.01 -14.78 -18.65
C LEU A 30 -15.93 -14.32 -19.78
N ALA A 31 -16.46 -13.10 -19.70
CA ALA A 31 -17.58 -12.66 -20.54
C ALA A 31 -17.26 -11.45 -21.43
N VAL A 32 -16.17 -10.72 -21.17
CA VAL A 32 -15.92 -9.43 -21.84
C VAL A 32 -14.52 -9.32 -22.41
N ILE A 33 -13.50 -9.73 -21.66
CA ILE A 33 -12.11 -9.60 -22.04
C ILE A 33 -11.71 -10.85 -22.82
N ASP A 34 -11.24 -10.63 -24.05
CA ASP A 34 -10.65 -11.69 -24.87
C ASP A 34 -9.40 -12.25 -24.17
N PRO A 35 -9.35 -13.57 -23.87
CA PRO A 35 -8.18 -14.20 -23.23
C PRO A 35 -6.89 -14.05 -24.05
N ASP A 36 -7.00 -13.91 -25.37
CA ASP A 36 -5.84 -13.76 -26.26
C ASP A 36 -5.37 -12.29 -26.37
N ASN A 37 -6.07 -11.35 -25.71
CA ASN A 37 -5.65 -9.96 -25.70
C ASN A 37 -4.41 -9.75 -24.81
N PRO A 38 -3.29 -9.26 -25.35
CA PRO A 38 -2.07 -9.05 -24.58
C PRO A 38 -2.24 -8.08 -23.40
N ASN A 39 -3.22 -7.18 -23.45
CA ASN A 39 -3.49 -6.19 -22.40
C ASN A 39 -4.65 -6.58 -21.46
N ALA A 40 -5.13 -7.82 -21.52
CA ALA A 40 -6.21 -8.33 -20.66
C ALA A 40 -5.93 -8.09 -19.17
N GLY A 41 -4.71 -8.38 -18.70
CA GLY A 41 -4.28 -8.16 -17.32
C GLY A 41 -4.37 -6.70 -16.88
N LEU A 42 -3.96 -5.76 -17.75
CA LEU A 42 -4.05 -4.32 -17.48
C LEU A 42 -5.51 -3.86 -17.36
N TYR A 43 -6.41 -4.37 -18.20
CA TYR A 43 -7.84 -4.04 -18.11
C TYR A 43 -8.46 -4.55 -16.81
N ILE A 44 -8.15 -5.78 -16.40
CA ILE A 44 -8.58 -6.34 -15.11
C ILE A 44 -8.07 -5.48 -13.95
N LEU A 45 -6.80 -5.07 -14.00
CA LEU A 45 -6.18 -4.22 -12.99
C LEU A 45 -6.88 -2.84 -12.90
N LEU A 46 -7.16 -2.20 -14.04
CA LEU A 46 -7.88 -0.92 -14.10
C LEU A 46 -9.29 -1.02 -13.50
N ILE A 47 -10.05 -2.06 -13.87
CA ILE A 47 -11.40 -2.28 -13.36
C ILE A 47 -11.37 -2.54 -11.87
N THR A 48 -10.46 -3.40 -11.41
CA THR A 48 -10.25 -3.68 -9.99
C THR A 48 -9.97 -2.39 -9.22
N GLN A 49 -9.04 -1.58 -9.70
CA GLN A 49 -8.68 -0.33 -9.04
C GLN A 49 -9.84 0.68 -9.00
N LEU A 50 -10.62 0.77 -10.09
CA LEU A 50 -11.79 1.63 -10.16
C LEU A 50 -12.86 1.21 -9.14
N LEU A 51 -13.12 -0.09 -9.02
CA LEU A 51 -14.08 -0.62 -8.05
C LEU A 51 -13.63 -0.34 -6.61
N ILE A 52 -12.34 -0.56 -6.30
CA ILE A 52 -11.79 -0.23 -4.99
C ILE A 52 -11.93 1.28 -4.71
N ALA A 53 -11.65 2.14 -5.70
CA ALA A 53 -11.80 3.59 -5.55
C ALA A 53 -13.25 4.01 -5.29
N ILE A 54 -14.21 3.44 -6.01
CA ILE A 54 -15.65 3.69 -5.81
C ILE A 54 -16.10 3.23 -4.42
N SER A 55 -15.76 1.99 -4.03
CA SER A 55 -16.10 1.46 -2.71
C SER A 55 -15.49 2.30 -1.59
N THR A 56 -14.23 2.68 -1.74
CA THR A 56 -13.51 3.55 -0.80
C THR A 56 -14.17 4.92 -0.68
N TYR A 57 -14.52 5.54 -1.81
CA TYR A 57 -15.23 6.82 -1.82
C TYR A 57 -16.57 6.75 -1.07
N ILE A 58 -17.36 5.70 -1.30
CA ILE A 58 -18.63 5.49 -0.61
C ILE A 58 -18.42 5.37 0.91
N ILE A 59 -17.47 4.54 1.35
CA ILE A 59 -17.14 4.34 2.76
C ILE A 59 -16.73 5.67 3.41
N ILE A 60 -15.83 6.42 2.77
CA ILE A 60 -15.35 7.70 3.31
C ILE A 60 -16.46 8.75 3.32
N LYS A 61 -17.33 8.78 2.32
CA LYS A 61 -18.49 9.68 2.31
C LYS A 61 -19.42 9.41 3.49
N ILE A 62 -19.71 8.13 3.78
CA ILE A 62 -20.50 7.72 4.94
C ILE A 62 -19.81 8.14 6.25
N LYS A 63 -18.49 7.89 6.37
CA LYS A 63 -17.73 8.23 7.59
C LYS A 63 -17.61 9.73 7.81
N LYS A 64 -17.42 10.54 6.76
CA LYS A 64 -17.43 12.01 6.85
C LYS A 64 -18.80 12.54 7.27
N LYS A 65 -19.90 11.93 6.80
CA LYS A 65 -21.25 12.28 7.28
C LYS A 65 -21.43 11.96 8.78
N GLN A 66 -20.84 10.86 9.25
CA GLN A 66 -20.93 10.42 10.65
C GLN A 66 -20.03 11.20 11.61
N TYR A 67 -18.81 11.54 11.20
CA TYR A 67 -17.75 12.07 12.09
C TYR A 67 -17.26 13.47 11.70
N GLY A 68 -17.81 14.08 10.64
CA GLY A 68 -17.42 15.39 10.13
C GLY A 68 -16.35 15.36 9.04
N ALA A 69 -16.15 16.52 8.40
CA ALA A 69 -15.24 16.65 7.25
C ALA A 69 -13.76 16.39 7.60
N SER A 70 -13.36 16.63 8.85
CA SER A 70 -12.02 16.42 9.39
C SER A 70 -11.70 14.96 9.76
N TYR A 71 -12.58 14.01 9.43
CA TYR A 71 -12.38 12.58 9.65
C TYR A 71 -11.07 12.06 9.05
N ILE A 72 -10.74 12.49 7.83
CA ILE A 72 -9.43 12.26 7.22
C ILE A 72 -8.57 13.48 7.48
N ARG A 73 -7.41 13.26 8.07
CA ARG A 73 -6.46 14.34 8.36
C ARG A 73 -5.64 14.65 7.11
N ASN A 74 -5.77 15.87 6.62
CA ASN A 74 -5.14 16.34 5.40
C ASN A 74 -4.59 17.76 5.65
N LYS A 75 -3.27 17.92 5.49
CA LYS A 75 -2.57 19.21 5.59
C LYS A 75 -1.97 19.66 4.25
N GLY A 76 -2.25 18.94 3.16
CA GLY A 76 -1.62 19.16 1.86
C GLY A 76 -0.13 18.84 1.84
N PHE A 77 0.61 19.47 0.93
CA PHE A 77 2.06 19.35 0.85
C PHE A 77 2.72 20.24 1.90
N LEU A 78 3.59 19.64 2.70
CA LEU A 78 4.35 20.31 3.73
C LEU A 78 5.79 20.56 3.24
N SER A 79 6.46 21.57 3.78
CA SER A 79 7.82 21.96 3.35
C SER A 79 8.85 20.83 3.50
N ASP A 80 8.61 19.88 4.41
CA ASP A 80 9.47 18.73 4.65
C ASP A 80 8.91 17.41 4.11
N SER A 81 7.88 17.44 3.25
CA SER A 81 7.31 16.24 2.61
C SER A 81 8.31 15.52 1.71
N TRP A 82 9.40 16.15 1.26
CA TRP A 82 10.49 15.48 0.53
C TRP A 82 11.13 14.33 1.33
N LYS A 83 11.14 14.42 2.67
CA LYS A 83 11.64 13.34 3.54
C LYS A 83 10.83 12.06 3.37
N MET A 84 9.55 12.18 3.00
CA MET A 84 8.65 11.04 2.78
C MET A 84 9.09 10.22 1.57
N ILE A 85 9.71 10.84 0.56
CA ILE A 85 10.28 10.13 -0.59
C ILE A 85 11.41 9.21 -0.12
N ILE A 86 12.33 9.74 0.71
CA ILE A 86 13.44 8.96 1.27
C ILE A 86 12.94 7.85 2.18
N ILE A 87 11.90 8.11 2.99
CA ILE A 87 11.25 7.07 3.79
C ILE A 87 10.64 5.97 2.89
N GLY A 88 9.98 6.35 1.80
CA GLY A 88 9.42 5.39 0.83
C GLY A 88 10.48 4.52 0.16
N PHE A 89 11.58 5.13 -0.28
CA PHE A 89 12.75 4.41 -0.83
C PHE A 89 13.39 3.50 0.21
N GLY A 90 13.56 3.98 1.45
CA GLY A 90 14.08 3.17 2.54
C GLY A 90 13.19 1.96 2.87
N ALA A 91 11.86 2.15 2.86
CA ALA A 91 10.91 1.07 3.04
C ALA A 91 10.97 0.05 1.87
N ALA A 92 11.14 0.52 0.63
CA ALA A 92 11.30 -0.34 -0.53
C ALA A 92 12.61 -1.15 -0.45
N GLY A 93 13.72 -0.51 -0.06
CA GLY A 93 14.99 -1.18 0.18
C GLY A 93 14.88 -2.29 1.23
N PHE A 94 14.23 -1.99 2.35
CA PHE A 94 13.98 -2.99 3.40
C PHE A 94 13.13 -4.16 2.88
N GLY A 95 12.03 -3.87 2.17
CA GLY A 95 11.18 -4.89 1.56
C GLY A 95 11.95 -5.79 0.59
N ASN A 96 12.79 -5.19 -0.26
CA ASN A 96 13.61 -5.94 -1.22
C ASN A 96 14.65 -6.85 -0.54
N ILE A 97 15.25 -6.41 0.57
CA ILE A 97 16.17 -7.26 1.34
C ILE A 97 15.42 -8.47 1.91
N ILE A 98 14.23 -8.27 2.49
CA ILE A 98 13.42 -9.35 3.05
C ILE A 98 12.98 -10.33 1.95
N ILE A 99 12.46 -9.82 0.83
CA ILE A 99 12.04 -10.66 -0.30
C ILE A 99 13.24 -11.43 -0.86
N GLY A 100 14.38 -10.76 -1.09
CA GLY A 100 15.59 -11.41 -1.62
C GLY A 100 16.10 -12.52 -0.70
N LEU A 101 16.08 -12.31 0.62
CA LEU A 101 16.42 -13.35 1.58
C LEU A 101 15.45 -14.53 1.50
N LEU A 102 14.13 -14.26 1.48
CA LEU A 102 13.10 -15.31 1.36
C LEU A 102 13.26 -16.12 0.08
N MET A 103 13.49 -15.45 -1.05
CA MET A 103 13.73 -16.12 -2.33
C MET A 103 14.98 -17.01 -2.27
N SER A 104 16.07 -16.56 -1.64
CA SER A 104 17.30 -17.38 -1.52
C SER A 104 17.13 -18.59 -0.58
N LEU A 105 16.32 -18.45 0.47
CA LEU A 105 16.13 -19.52 1.46
C LEU A 105 15.06 -20.53 1.04
N LEU A 106 14.16 -20.14 0.13
CA LEU A 106 12.96 -20.88 -0.25
C LEU A 106 12.83 -21.01 -1.78
N GLU A 107 13.95 -21.10 -2.49
CA GLU A 107 14.01 -21.12 -3.97
C GLU A 107 13.12 -22.21 -4.58
N ASP A 108 13.09 -23.41 -3.99
CA ASP A 108 12.27 -24.53 -4.46
C ASP A 108 10.82 -24.52 -3.91
N ASN A 109 10.42 -23.47 -3.19
CA ASN A 109 9.09 -23.42 -2.57
C ASN A 109 8.01 -22.98 -3.56
N ILE A 110 7.02 -23.85 -3.76
CA ILE A 110 5.88 -23.63 -4.68
C ILE A 110 5.14 -22.33 -4.39
N LEU A 111 4.94 -21.96 -3.11
CA LEU A 111 4.19 -20.75 -2.76
C LEU A 111 4.96 -19.47 -3.08
N VAL A 112 6.29 -19.50 -2.93
CA VAL A 112 7.17 -18.37 -3.27
C VAL A 112 7.21 -18.18 -4.77
N ASN A 113 7.44 -19.26 -5.53
CA ASN A 113 7.49 -19.21 -7.00
C ASN A 113 6.15 -18.75 -7.60
N HIS A 114 5.03 -19.30 -7.12
CA HIS A 114 3.70 -18.86 -7.56
C HIS A 114 3.44 -17.37 -7.24
N SER A 115 3.96 -16.85 -6.13
CA SER A 115 3.81 -15.43 -5.78
C SER A 115 4.60 -14.52 -6.72
N ILE A 116 5.78 -14.97 -7.17
CA ILE A 116 6.59 -14.25 -8.16
C ILE A 116 5.88 -14.25 -9.51
N ASP A 117 5.36 -15.39 -9.94
CA ASP A 117 4.66 -15.52 -11.22
C ASP A 117 3.45 -14.58 -11.31
N ILE A 118 2.64 -14.50 -10.24
CA ILE A 118 1.51 -13.55 -10.17
C ILE A 118 1.98 -12.10 -10.33
N VAL A 119 3.07 -11.73 -9.64
CA VAL A 119 3.59 -10.36 -9.70
C VAL A 119 4.14 -10.06 -11.09
N ASN A 120 4.93 -10.96 -11.67
CA ASN A 120 5.49 -10.79 -13.01
C ASN A 120 4.37 -10.68 -14.05
N ALA A 121 3.36 -11.54 -14.01
CA ALA A 121 2.20 -11.47 -14.89
C ALA A 121 1.41 -10.16 -14.72
N ALA A 122 1.32 -9.63 -13.50
CA ALA A 122 0.66 -8.35 -13.25
C ALA A 122 1.44 -7.14 -13.80
N PHE A 123 2.76 -7.28 -14.00
CA PHE A 123 3.66 -6.25 -14.54
C PHE A 123 4.07 -6.47 -16.00
N ASP A 124 3.55 -7.51 -16.66
CA ASP A 124 3.87 -7.87 -18.05
C ASP A 124 3.10 -6.98 -19.05
N ALA A 125 3.53 -5.72 -19.19
CA ALA A 125 2.97 -4.80 -20.16
C ALA A 125 3.63 -4.98 -21.54
N ASN A 126 2.82 -5.19 -22.58
CA ASN A 126 3.29 -5.58 -23.91
C ASN A 126 3.77 -4.41 -24.79
N ASP A 127 3.46 -3.17 -24.41
CA ASP A 127 3.81 -1.97 -25.17
C ASP A 127 4.04 -0.76 -24.25
N ILE A 128 4.61 0.30 -24.83
CA ILE A 128 4.99 1.53 -24.10
C ILE A 128 3.77 2.23 -23.49
N LEU A 129 2.65 2.30 -24.20
CA LEU A 129 1.45 2.96 -23.71
C LEU A 129 0.89 2.18 -22.51
N SER A 130 0.80 0.86 -22.62
CA SER A 130 0.37 -0.03 -21.54
C SER A 130 1.28 0.08 -20.31
N THR A 131 2.60 0.18 -20.52
CA THR A 131 3.58 0.41 -19.44
C THR A 131 3.36 1.76 -18.75
N ILE A 132 3.10 2.84 -19.50
CA ILE A 132 2.81 4.17 -18.93
C ILE A 132 1.53 4.14 -18.11
N ILE A 133 0.46 3.53 -18.64
CA ILE A 133 -0.84 3.41 -17.95
C ILE A 133 -0.66 2.62 -16.65
N GLN A 134 0.00 1.47 -16.71
CA GLN A 134 0.29 0.63 -15.54
C GLN A 134 1.13 1.40 -14.50
N THR A 135 2.13 2.15 -14.94
CA THR A 135 2.96 2.98 -14.06
C THR A 135 2.13 4.04 -13.33
N ILE A 136 1.28 4.78 -14.05
CA ILE A 136 0.39 5.78 -13.43
C ILE A 136 -0.56 5.10 -12.44
N LEU A 137 -1.10 3.94 -12.80
CA LEU A 137 -2.02 3.19 -11.96
C LEU A 137 -1.35 2.75 -10.65
N VAL A 138 -0.18 2.12 -10.74
CA VAL A 138 0.54 1.53 -9.60
C VAL A 138 1.22 2.59 -8.73
N VAL A 139 1.75 3.67 -9.33
CA VAL A 139 2.52 4.69 -8.60
C VAL A 139 1.64 5.83 -8.06
N ILE A 140 0.50 6.10 -8.70
CA ILE A 140 -0.34 7.25 -8.33
C ILE A 140 -1.70 6.80 -7.84
N ILE A 141 -2.47 6.12 -8.69
CA ILE A 141 -3.90 5.86 -8.42
C ILE A 141 -4.09 4.86 -7.27
N ALA A 142 -3.33 3.76 -7.27
CA ALA A 142 -3.36 2.74 -6.23
C ALA A 142 -2.96 3.34 -4.87
N PRO A 143 -1.78 3.99 -4.70
CA PRO A 143 -1.41 4.65 -3.44
C PRO A 143 -2.46 5.63 -2.93
N ILE A 144 -3.02 6.50 -3.79
CA ILE A 144 -4.07 7.44 -3.36
C ILE A 144 -5.26 6.68 -2.78
N THR A 145 -5.75 5.68 -3.51
CA THR A 145 -6.96 4.94 -3.13
C THR A 145 -6.72 4.13 -1.86
N GLU A 146 -5.61 3.41 -1.81
CA GLU A 146 -5.24 2.54 -0.71
C GLU A 146 -4.96 3.34 0.56
N GLU A 147 -4.28 4.49 0.49
CA GLU A 147 -4.09 5.34 1.67
C GLU A 147 -5.42 5.92 2.17
N VAL A 148 -6.34 6.28 1.28
CA VAL A 148 -7.67 6.74 1.68
C VAL A 148 -8.47 5.64 2.37
N LEU A 149 -8.39 4.40 1.88
CA LEU A 149 -9.04 3.25 2.51
C LEU A 149 -8.38 2.90 3.85
N PHE A 150 -7.06 2.72 3.86
CA PHE A 150 -6.37 2.20 5.03
C PHE A 150 -6.08 3.28 6.07
N ARG A 151 -5.60 4.46 5.70
CA ARG A 151 -5.26 5.51 6.70
C ARG A 151 -6.49 6.35 7.00
N GLY A 152 -7.29 6.62 5.98
CA GLY A 152 -8.55 7.33 6.13
C GLY A 152 -9.61 6.54 6.90
N PHE A 153 -9.71 5.22 6.73
CA PHE A 153 -10.71 4.39 7.42
C PHE A 153 -10.10 3.34 8.36
N VAL A 154 -9.36 2.34 7.88
CA VAL A 154 -8.93 1.18 8.70
C VAL A 154 -8.13 1.60 9.94
N PHE A 155 -7.10 2.42 9.78
CA PHE A 155 -6.25 2.93 10.85
C PHE A 155 -7.04 3.81 11.81
N ASN A 156 -7.83 4.75 11.27
CA ASN A 156 -8.67 5.63 12.07
C ASN A 156 -9.67 4.85 12.95
N GLU A 157 -10.27 3.77 12.45
CA GLU A 157 -11.20 2.96 13.24
C GLU A 157 -10.49 2.02 14.22
N THR A 158 -9.38 1.40 13.82
CA THR A 158 -8.59 0.52 14.71
C THR A 158 -7.93 1.28 15.86
N ASN A 159 -7.42 2.48 15.60
CA ASN A 159 -6.79 3.35 16.61
C ASN A 159 -7.80 3.92 17.63
N LYS A 160 -9.11 3.81 17.38
CA LYS A 160 -10.17 4.10 18.38
C LYS A 160 -10.43 2.94 19.35
N ILE A 161 -9.86 1.76 19.09
CA ILE A 161 -10.20 0.50 19.76
C ILE A 161 -8.98 -0.11 20.47
N PHE A 162 -7.81 0.05 19.86
CA PHE A 162 -6.55 -0.55 20.27
C PHE A 162 -5.52 0.54 20.60
N SER A 163 -4.47 0.17 21.33
CA SER A 163 -3.30 1.04 21.52
C SER A 163 -2.61 1.33 20.18
N LEU A 164 -1.85 2.42 20.08
CA LEU A 164 -1.14 2.79 18.86
C LEU A 164 -0.29 1.63 18.30
N LYS A 165 0.50 0.96 19.15
CA LYS A 165 1.34 -0.18 18.74
C LYS A 165 0.50 -1.32 18.14
N GLN A 166 -0.61 -1.67 18.79
CA GLN A 166 -1.53 -2.68 18.28
C GLN A 166 -2.19 -2.24 16.97
N ALA A 167 -2.62 -0.98 16.87
CA ALA A 167 -3.23 -0.46 15.65
C ALA A 167 -2.23 -0.51 14.46
N ILE A 168 -0.97 -0.15 14.68
CA ILE A 168 0.11 -0.25 13.68
C ILE A 168 0.26 -1.70 13.20
N ILE A 169 0.40 -2.66 14.11
CA ILE A 169 0.58 -4.09 13.75
C ILE A 169 -0.66 -4.62 13.03
N ILE A 170 -1.87 -4.32 13.52
CA ILE A 170 -3.13 -4.74 12.90
C ILE A 170 -3.24 -4.18 11.48
N ASN A 171 -2.87 -2.91 11.26
CA ASN A 171 -2.90 -2.32 9.91
C ASN A 171 -1.86 -2.97 9.00
N GLY A 172 -0.66 -3.30 9.52
CA GLY A 172 0.31 -4.13 8.83
C GLY A 172 -0.30 -5.44 8.34
N VAL A 173 -0.89 -6.21 9.25
CA VAL A 173 -1.50 -7.51 8.92
C VAL A 173 -2.64 -7.36 7.92
N LEU A 174 -3.57 -6.44 8.16
CA LEU A 174 -4.72 -6.25 7.27
C LEU A 174 -4.31 -5.79 5.88
N PHE A 175 -3.31 -4.91 5.77
CA PHE A 175 -2.81 -4.43 4.48
C PHE A 175 -2.04 -5.53 3.73
N GLY A 176 -1.19 -6.30 4.43
CA GLY A 176 -0.50 -7.45 3.84
C GLY A 176 -1.46 -8.51 3.31
N LEU A 177 -2.46 -8.89 4.11
CA LEU A 177 -3.48 -9.86 3.69
C LEU A 177 -4.35 -9.33 2.54
N TYR A 178 -4.60 -8.03 2.47
CA TYR A 178 -5.41 -7.41 1.41
C TYR A 178 -4.83 -7.59 0.01
N HIS A 179 -3.51 -7.80 -0.09
CA HIS A 179 -2.83 -8.01 -1.37
C HIS A 179 -2.98 -9.43 -1.93
N MET A 180 -3.43 -10.40 -1.12
CA MET A 180 -3.70 -11.79 -1.55
C MET A 180 -2.52 -12.46 -2.31
N ASN A 181 -1.30 -12.00 -2.06
CA ASN A 181 -0.06 -12.52 -2.61
C ASN A 181 0.97 -12.58 -1.47
N LEU A 182 1.71 -13.69 -1.35
CA LEU A 182 2.56 -13.93 -0.18
C LEU A 182 3.72 -12.92 -0.09
N LEU A 183 4.51 -12.79 -1.15
CA LEU A 183 5.69 -11.92 -1.15
C LEU A 183 5.29 -10.44 -1.09
N GLN A 184 4.29 -10.05 -1.88
CA GLN A 184 3.74 -8.70 -1.82
C GLN A 184 3.16 -8.42 -0.45
N GLY A 185 2.41 -9.34 0.14
CA GLY A 185 1.82 -9.21 1.47
C GLY A 185 2.84 -9.05 2.60
N ILE A 186 3.97 -9.76 2.53
CA ILE A 186 5.08 -9.59 3.48
C ILE A 186 5.70 -8.20 3.35
N ASN A 187 5.96 -7.74 2.13
CA ASN A 187 6.52 -6.40 1.91
C ASN A 187 5.55 -5.31 2.37
N THR A 188 4.30 -5.40 1.95
CA THR A 188 3.27 -4.40 2.25
C THR A 188 2.89 -4.40 3.73
N PHE A 189 3.04 -5.51 4.46
CA PHE A 189 2.95 -5.54 5.93
C PHE A 189 3.90 -4.52 6.59
N PHE A 190 5.18 -4.54 6.22
CA PHE A 190 6.18 -3.61 6.79
C PHE A 190 5.97 -2.18 6.30
N LEU A 191 5.69 -1.99 5.01
CA LEU A 191 5.34 -0.67 4.47
C LEU A 191 4.15 -0.08 5.22
N ALA A 192 3.14 -0.90 5.50
CA ALA A 192 1.94 -0.42 6.16
C ALA A 192 2.17 0.02 7.60
N MET A 193 3.10 -0.62 8.32
CA MET A 193 3.53 -0.16 9.64
C MET A 193 4.20 1.21 9.56
N VAL A 194 5.10 1.43 8.59
CA VAL A 194 5.75 2.73 8.36
C VAL A 194 4.71 3.81 8.08
N LEU A 195 3.78 3.54 7.15
CA LEU A 195 2.72 4.47 6.78
C LEU A 195 1.79 4.78 7.96
N SER A 196 1.47 3.81 8.82
CA SER A 196 0.69 4.05 10.04
C SER A 196 1.41 4.98 11.02
N ILE A 197 2.73 4.83 11.19
CA ILE A 197 3.55 5.73 12.01
C ILE A 197 3.53 7.15 11.41
N VAL A 198 3.77 7.27 10.11
CA VAL A 198 3.75 8.54 9.38
C VAL A 198 2.39 9.23 9.55
N TYR A 199 1.29 8.52 9.28
CA TYR A 199 -0.06 9.08 9.39
C TYR A 199 -0.39 9.56 10.80
N TYR A 200 -0.03 8.78 11.82
CA TYR A 200 -0.33 9.11 13.22
C TYR A 200 0.35 10.43 13.64
N TYR A 201 1.66 10.54 13.42
CA TYR A 201 2.45 11.68 13.86
C TYR A 201 2.33 12.90 12.94
N ARG A 202 2.31 12.70 11.61
CA ARG A 202 2.19 13.81 10.65
C ARG A 202 0.77 14.36 10.55
N ARG A 203 -0.23 13.51 10.78
CA ARG A 203 -1.65 13.85 10.62
C ARG A 203 -1.96 14.33 9.21
N ASN A 204 -1.36 13.67 8.23
CA ASN A 204 -1.43 14.09 6.85
C ASN A 204 -1.43 12.88 5.92
N ILE A 205 -2.53 12.70 5.19
CA ILE A 205 -2.65 11.61 4.22
C ILE A 205 -1.73 11.80 3.00
N TYR A 206 -1.44 13.04 2.60
CA TYR A 206 -0.53 13.31 1.47
C TYR A 206 0.87 12.76 1.73
N ASP A 207 1.39 12.90 2.95
CA ASP A 207 2.70 12.35 3.31
C ASP A 207 2.70 10.82 3.20
N CYS A 208 1.60 10.15 3.52
CA CYS A 208 1.47 8.69 3.37
C CYS A 208 1.43 8.30 1.89
N ILE A 209 0.68 9.04 1.07
CA ILE A 209 0.60 8.83 -0.37
C ILE A 209 2.00 8.99 -1.00
N ILE A 210 2.79 9.98 -0.57
CA ILE A 210 4.16 10.17 -1.07
C ILE A 210 5.07 9.00 -0.69
N VAL A 211 5.04 8.54 0.57
CA VAL A 211 5.81 7.36 1.00
C VAL A 211 5.45 6.15 0.15
N HIS A 212 4.16 5.88 -0.01
CA HIS A 212 3.67 4.69 -0.73
C HIS A 212 3.95 4.80 -2.24
N ALA A 213 3.66 5.93 -2.88
CA ALA A 213 3.99 6.18 -4.27
C ALA A 213 5.49 6.01 -4.55
N SER A 214 6.35 6.51 -3.66
CA SER A 214 7.80 6.37 -3.78
C SER A 214 8.23 4.90 -3.67
N ASN A 215 7.59 4.12 -2.80
CA ASN A 215 7.84 2.68 -2.69
C ASN A 215 7.45 1.94 -3.98
N ASN A 216 6.25 2.20 -4.50
CA ASN A 216 5.75 1.57 -5.72
C ASN A 216 6.54 1.99 -6.96
N LEU A 217 7.05 3.23 -7.00
CA LEU A 217 7.94 3.68 -8.07
C LEU A 217 9.21 2.83 -8.15
N ILE A 218 9.80 2.47 -7.00
CA ILE A 218 10.96 1.59 -6.96
C ILE A 218 10.60 0.19 -7.44
N ALA A 219 9.46 -0.35 -6.99
CA ALA A 219 8.99 -1.68 -7.39
C ALA A 219 8.78 -1.80 -8.91
N ILE A 220 8.17 -0.80 -9.55
CA ILE A 220 7.98 -0.83 -11.00
C ILE A 220 9.27 -0.52 -11.76
N SER A 221 10.15 0.33 -11.21
CA SER A 221 11.44 0.64 -11.84
C SER A 221 12.34 -0.60 -11.96
N SER A 222 12.29 -1.53 -11.02
CA SER A 222 13.03 -2.79 -11.12
C SER A 222 12.61 -3.66 -12.31
N VAL A 223 11.38 -3.50 -12.80
CA VAL A 223 10.86 -4.20 -13.98
C VAL A 223 11.21 -3.46 -15.27
N ILE A 224 11.03 -2.13 -15.29
CA ILE A 224 11.19 -1.32 -16.51
C ILE A 224 12.67 -1.11 -16.88
N ILE A 225 13.54 -0.94 -15.88
CA ILE A 225 14.95 -0.62 -16.10
C ILE A 225 15.91 -1.53 -15.30
N PRO A 226 15.85 -2.86 -15.51
CA PRO A 226 16.60 -3.83 -14.73
C PRO A 226 18.13 -3.65 -14.82
N GLN A 227 18.63 -3.01 -15.89
CA GLN A 227 20.05 -2.71 -16.06
C GLN A 227 20.62 -1.75 -15.00
N TYR A 228 19.78 -0.98 -14.30
CA TYR A 228 20.21 -0.06 -13.24
C TYR A 228 20.00 -0.59 -11.82
N LEU A 229 19.65 -1.87 -11.65
CA LEU A 229 19.33 -2.45 -10.34
C LEU A 229 20.45 -2.29 -9.30
N ASN A 230 21.72 -2.40 -9.71
CA ASN A 230 22.85 -2.20 -8.78
C ASN A 230 22.89 -0.77 -8.23
N VAL A 231 22.71 0.23 -9.10
CA VAL A 231 22.70 1.65 -8.72
C VAL A 231 21.48 1.96 -7.85
N ILE A 232 20.31 1.45 -8.23
CA ILE A 232 19.08 1.56 -7.44
C ILE A 232 19.31 0.93 -6.05
N GLY A 233 19.88 -0.27 -5.98
CA GLY A 233 20.18 -0.96 -4.72
C GLY A 233 21.01 -0.12 -3.75
N VAL A 234 22.07 0.53 -4.23
CA VAL A 234 22.88 1.45 -3.41
C VAL A 234 22.05 2.62 -2.88
N ILE A 235 21.24 3.25 -3.74
CA ILE A 235 20.34 4.34 -3.35
C ILE A 235 19.36 3.88 -2.27
N LEU A 236 18.79 2.67 -2.40
CA LEU A 236 17.85 2.12 -1.44
C LEU A 236 18.49 1.83 -0.08
N ILE A 237 19.73 1.30 -0.05
CA ILE A 237 20.46 1.05 1.20
C ILE A 237 20.73 2.37 1.94
N VAL A 238 21.21 3.39 1.23
CA VAL A 238 21.43 4.71 1.82
C VAL A 238 20.10 5.31 2.31
N SER A 239 19.04 5.22 1.50
CA SER A 239 17.71 5.70 1.85
C SER A 239 17.11 4.95 3.05
N PHE A 240 17.44 3.67 3.25
CA PHE A 240 17.01 2.91 4.41
C PHE A 240 17.52 3.52 5.71
N PHE A 241 18.83 3.79 5.81
CA PHE A 241 19.39 4.38 7.02
C PHE A 241 18.91 5.82 7.26
N ILE A 242 18.86 6.64 6.22
CA ILE A 242 18.38 8.04 6.33
C ILE A 242 16.87 8.06 6.65
N GLY A 243 16.08 7.22 6.00
CA GLY A 243 14.64 7.08 6.23
C GLY A 243 14.34 6.61 7.65
N ALA A 244 15.08 5.63 8.16
CA ALA A 244 14.98 5.17 9.55
C ALA A 244 15.29 6.30 10.54
N TYR A 245 16.32 7.11 10.28
CA TYR A 245 16.62 8.30 11.07
C TYR A 245 15.49 9.33 11.04
N PHE A 246 14.86 9.59 9.88
CA PHE A 246 13.72 10.49 9.80
C PHE A 246 12.48 9.97 10.54
N ILE A 247 12.19 8.67 10.46
CA ILE A 247 11.13 8.05 11.26
C ILE A 247 11.43 8.20 12.75
N TYR A 248 12.67 7.91 13.17
CA TYR A 248 13.09 8.08 14.56
C TYR A 248 12.86 9.51 15.04
N ARG A 249 13.34 10.52 14.29
CA ARG A 249 13.13 11.93 14.60
C ARG A 249 11.65 12.32 14.62
N LEU A 250 10.85 11.79 13.69
CA LEU A 250 9.41 12.02 13.66
C LEU A 250 8.74 11.52 14.94
N VAL A 251 9.11 10.32 15.40
CA VAL A 251 8.56 9.73 16.63
C VAL A 251 9.03 10.50 17.86
N THR A 252 10.34 10.77 18.00
CA THR A 252 10.88 11.45 19.20
C THR A 252 10.37 12.87 19.35
N ASN A 253 10.31 13.65 18.27
CA ASN A 253 9.85 15.04 18.33
C ASN A 253 8.37 15.18 18.67
N ASN A 254 7.58 14.11 18.55
CA ASN A 254 6.14 14.14 18.82
C ASN A 254 5.75 13.37 20.08
N LYS A 255 6.65 12.60 20.70
CA LYS A 255 6.41 11.96 22.01
C LYS A 255 6.14 12.99 23.10
N ASP A 256 6.81 14.14 23.06
CA ASP A 256 6.60 15.24 24.02
C ASP A 256 5.25 15.96 23.83
N ASN A 257 4.55 15.72 22.72
CA ASN A 257 3.24 16.29 22.39
C ASN A 257 2.08 15.28 22.55
N GLU A 258 2.34 14.05 23.01
CA GLU A 258 1.30 13.03 23.25
C GLU A 258 0.37 13.41 24.42
N SER A 259 0.76 14.34 25.30
CA SER A 259 -0.03 14.82 26.45
C SER A 259 -1.23 15.73 26.10
N LEU A 260 -1.52 15.95 24.82
CA LEU A 260 -2.62 16.82 24.34
C LEU A 260 -3.78 16.04 23.70
N TYR A 261 -3.85 14.71 23.87
CA TYR A 261 -4.87 13.84 23.25
C TYR A 261 -5.60 12.95 24.24
#